data_AF-A0A2V2N2E7-F1
#
_entry.id   AF-A0A2V2N2E7-F1
#
_cell.length_a   1.000
_cell.length_b   1.000
_cell.length_c   1.000
_cell.angle_alpha   90.00
_cell.angle_beta   90.00
_cell.angle_gamma   90.00
#
_symmetry.space_group_name_H-M   'P 1'
#
loop_
_entity.id
_entity.type
_entity.pdbx_description
1 polymer ?
#
loop_
_entity_poly.entity_id
_entity_poly.type
_entity_poly.pdbx_seq_one_letter_code
_entity_poly.pdbx_strand_id
1 'polypeptide(L)'
;MDKTNEHVIEVAKATLQITDDEIKVLTGPKIEFCPTWQKVLGLSGELNEDTIKEIIEKRIHIAHLFKSDRMIENQNLIFSFGASELLHCSLKIGIIDVAIIVCDGAGTVISNNPDIIQGIGGWMSGIIKTSPIPGLITRLKDRGVNIVDEETAAIDPVKGVQMAIDLGYKRIAVTVAERYISQIDSIRQIES
;
A
#
# COMPACT_ATOMS: atom_id res chain seq x y z
N MET A 1 8.42 -13.07 -21.03
CA MET A 1 8.44 -13.90 -19.81
C MET A 1 7.42 -13.29 -18.90
N ASP A 2 6.34 -13.99 -18.60
CA ASP A 2 5.41 -13.55 -17.56
C ASP A 2 6.22 -13.43 -16.27
N LYS A 3 6.35 -12.20 -15.77
CA LYS A 3 6.96 -11.98 -14.46
C LYS A 3 6.03 -12.64 -13.46
N THR A 4 6.56 -13.57 -12.67
CA THR A 4 5.83 -14.20 -11.57
C THR A 4 5.21 -13.11 -10.71
N ASN A 5 3.91 -13.19 -10.44
CA ASN A 5 3.20 -12.22 -9.61
C ASN A 5 3.50 -12.45 -8.13
N GLU A 6 4.71 -12.10 -7.73
CA GLU A 6 5.24 -12.34 -6.40
C GLU A 6 5.21 -11.07 -5.55
N HIS A 7 4.59 -11.19 -4.37
CA HIS A 7 4.52 -10.15 -3.37
C HIS A 7 4.93 -10.70 -2.01
N VAL A 8 5.54 -9.85 -1.18
CA VAL A 8 5.86 -10.18 0.20
C VAL A 8 5.29 -9.09 1.08
N ILE A 9 4.56 -9.48 2.12
CA ILE A 9 3.90 -8.55 3.04
C ILE A 9 4.19 -8.90 4.50
N GLU A 10 4.02 -7.91 5.36
CA GLU A 10 4.04 -8.03 6.82
C GLU A 10 2.64 -7.75 7.39
N VAL A 11 2.16 -8.68 8.22
CA VAL A 11 0.86 -8.63 8.90
C VAL A 11 1.05 -9.16 10.30
N ALA A 12 0.72 -8.38 11.35
CA ALA A 12 0.93 -8.82 12.74
C ALA A 12 2.37 -9.30 13.04
N LYS A 13 3.38 -8.69 12.38
CA LYS A 13 4.80 -9.09 12.41
C LYS A 13 5.08 -10.51 11.88
N ALA A 14 4.09 -11.13 11.23
CA ALA A 14 4.23 -12.30 10.39
C ALA A 14 4.64 -11.86 8.97
N THR A 15 5.53 -12.60 8.33
CA THR A 15 5.89 -12.40 6.92
C THR A 15 5.14 -13.42 6.08
N LEU A 16 4.47 -12.95 5.02
CA LEU A 16 3.78 -13.80 4.07
C LEU A 16 4.28 -13.54 2.67
N GLN A 17 4.32 -14.59 1.86
CA GLN A 17 4.52 -14.53 0.43
C GLN A 17 3.20 -14.83 -0.28
N ILE A 18 2.84 -13.99 -1.23
CA ILE A 18 1.73 -14.21 -2.15
C ILE A 18 2.32 -14.41 -3.54
N THR A 19 2.03 -15.55 -4.15
CA THR A 19 2.39 -15.85 -5.53
C THR A 19 1.11 -16.23 -6.26
N ASP A 20 0.67 -15.37 -7.16
CA ASP A 20 -0.65 -15.46 -7.80
C ASP A 20 -1.78 -15.53 -6.76
N ASP A 21 -2.47 -16.68 -6.64
CA ASP A 21 -3.52 -16.91 -5.63
C ASP A 21 -3.03 -17.76 -4.44
N GLU A 22 -1.75 -18.16 -4.40
CA GLU A 22 -1.18 -18.94 -3.31
C GLU A 22 -0.62 -18.03 -2.21
N ILE A 23 -1.05 -18.27 -0.96
CA ILE A 23 -0.55 -17.57 0.23
C ILE A 23 0.28 -18.56 1.07
N LYS A 24 1.54 -18.19 1.28
CA LYS A 24 2.48 -18.93 2.13
C LYS A 24 2.92 -18.07 3.31
N VAL A 25 2.68 -18.55 4.53
CA VAL A 25 3.21 -17.93 5.75
C VAL A 25 4.68 -18.33 5.89
N LEU A 26 5.58 -17.35 5.91
CA LEU A 26 7.02 -17.56 6.05
C LEU A 26 7.47 -17.50 7.51
N THR A 27 6.81 -16.65 8.30
CA THR A 27 7.02 -16.56 9.75
C THR A 27 5.67 -16.39 10.45
N GLY A 28 5.47 -17.05 11.59
CA GLY A 28 4.26 -16.86 12.39
C GLY A 28 4.10 -15.43 12.93
N PRO A 29 2.86 -15.03 13.29
CA PRO A 29 2.60 -13.73 13.89
C PRO A 29 3.27 -13.60 15.26
N LYS A 30 3.68 -12.37 15.61
CA LYS A 30 4.17 -12.04 16.97
C LYS A 30 3.13 -11.29 17.79
N ILE A 31 2.05 -10.86 17.16
CA ILE A 31 0.89 -10.24 17.82
C ILE A 31 -0.16 -11.32 17.95
N GLU A 32 -0.62 -11.56 19.17
CA GLU A 32 -1.59 -12.62 19.48
C GLU A 32 -3.05 -12.13 19.36
N PHE A 33 -3.28 -10.82 19.43
CA PHE A 33 -4.63 -10.26 19.50
C PHE A 33 -4.72 -8.83 18.91
N CYS A 34 -5.80 -8.54 18.18
CA CYS A 34 -6.10 -7.20 17.66
C CYS A 34 -7.61 -6.88 17.76
N PRO A 35 -8.04 -5.97 18.66
CA PRO A 35 -9.45 -5.67 18.87
C PRO A 35 -10.11 -5.04 17.63
N THR A 36 -9.34 -4.28 16.85
CA THR A 36 -9.81 -3.66 15.61
C THR A 36 -10.19 -4.73 14.57
N TRP A 37 -9.37 -5.78 14.43
CA TRP A 37 -9.65 -6.83 13.46
C TRP A 37 -10.82 -7.72 13.88
N GLN A 38 -11.02 -7.96 15.17
CA GLN A 38 -12.23 -8.65 15.64
C GLN A 38 -13.50 -7.91 15.23
N LYS A 39 -13.52 -6.58 15.38
CA LYS A 39 -14.67 -5.75 15.02
C LYS A 39 -14.86 -5.61 13.51
N VAL A 40 -13.80 -5.34 12.76
CA VAL A 40 -13.89 -5.00 11.32
C VAL A 40 -13.95 -6.24 10.43
N LEU A 41 -13.23 -7.31 10.78
CA LEU A 41 -13.14 -8.53 9.97
C LEU A 41 -13.96 -9.70 10.55
N GLY A 42 -14.67 -9.46 11.65
CA GLY A 42 -15.50 -10.48 12.32
C GLY A 42 -14.68 -11.65 12.85
N LEU A 43 -13.42 -11.41 13.23
CA LEU A 43 -12.52 -12.46 13.72
C LEU A 43 -12.74 -12.73 15.20
N SER A 44 -12.63 -13.99 15.59
CA SER A 44 -12.65 -14.42 16.98
C SER A 44 -11.41 -15.27 17.27
N GLY A 45 -10.82 -15.10 18.45
CA GLY A 45 -9.68 -15.90 18.90
C GLY A 45 -8.31 -15.24 18.68
N GLU A 46 -7.27 -16.06 18.82
CA GLU A 46 -5.87 -15.66 18.74
C GLU A 46 -5.39 -15.58 17.28
N LEU A 47 -4.45 -14.67 17.02
CA LEU A 47 -3.78 -14.57 15.75
C LEU A 47 -2.70 -15.65 15.66
N ASN A 48 -2.96 -16.66 14.85
CA ASN A 48 -2.03 -17.71 14.46
C ASN A 48 -1.85 -17.71 12.92
N GLU A 49 -1.08 -18.66 12.38
CA GLU A 49 -0.81 -18.73 10.94
C GLU A 49 -2.10 -18.87 10.11
N ASP A 50 -3.04 -19.72 10.54
CA ASP A 50 -4.31 -19.94 9.84
C ASP A 50 -5.17 -18.68 9.84
N THR A 51 -5.28 -18.01 10.99
CA THR A 51 -6.07 -16.78 11.13
C THR A 51 -5.47 -15.64 10.30
N ILE A 52 -4.15 -15.53 10.25
CA ILE A 52 -3.45 -14.54 9.43
C ILE A 52 -3.64 -14.80 7.94
N LYS A 53 -3.64 -16.07 7.52
CA LYS A 53 -3.97 -16.45 6.16
C LYS A 53 -5.42 -16.08 5.81
N GLU A 54 -6.38 -16.42 6.65
CA GLU A 54 -7.80 -16.08 6.46
C GLU A 54 -8.01 -14.55 6.35
N ILE A 55 -7.29 -13.76 7.16
CA ILE A 55 -7.33 -12.29 7.08
C ILE A 55 -6.91 -11.79 5.70
N ILE A 56 -5.81 -12.33 5.18
CA ILE A 56 -5.28 -11.92 3.88
C ILE A 56 -6.18 -12.39 2.74
N GLU A 57 -6.73 -13.60 2.82
CA GLU A 57 -7.73 -14.10 1.87
C GLU A 57 -8.95 -13.19 1.83
N LYS A 58 -9.49 -12.78 2.99
CA LYS A 58 -10.60 -11.82 3.08
C LYS A 58 -10.27 -10.48 2.44
N ARG A 59 -9.07 -9.93 2.69
CA ARG A 59 -8.63 -8.66 2.10
C ARG A 59 -8.47 -8.75 0.59
N ILE A 60 -7.87 -9.84 0.09
CA ILE A 60 -7.78 -10.13 -1.34
C ILE A 60 -9.18 -10.25 -1.94
N HIS A 61 -10.11 -10.93 -1.28
CA HIS A 61 -11.48 -11.06 -1.78
C HIS A 61 -12.24 -9.72 -1.82
N ILE A 62 -12.11 -8.88 -0.79
CA ILE A 62 -12.82 -7.60 -0.69
C ILE A 62 -12.27 -6.56 -1.66
N ALA A 63 -10.94 -6.42 -1.72
CA ALA A 63 -10.28 -5.33 -2.44
C ALA A 63 -9.58 -5.78 -3.73
N HIS A 64 -9.63 -7.08 -4.05
CA HIS A 64 -8.98 -7.69 -5.21
C HIS A 64 -7.46 -7.41 -5.21
N LEU A 65 -6.84 -7.42 -4.02
CA LEU A 65 -5.40 -7.16 -3.85
C LEU A 65 -4.58 -8.16 -4.68
N PHE A 66 -3.44 -7.70 -5.18
CA PHE A 66 -2.51 -8.45 -6.04
C PHE A 66 -3.10 -8.87 -7.39
N LYS A 67 -4.18 -8.21 -7.85
CA LYS A 67 -4.85 -8.49 -9.12
C LYS A 67 -4.94 -7.25 -10.01
N SER A 68 -5.10 -7.50 -11.31
CA SER A 68 -5.26 -6.44 -12.33
C SER A 68 -6.50 -5.57 -12.08
N ASP A 69 -7.56 -6.19 -11.55
CA ASP A 69 -8.84 -5.56 -11.25
C ASP A 69 -8.93 -5.04 -9.80
N ARG A 70 -7.81 -4.91 -9.07
CA ARG A 70 -7.81 -4.38 -7.69
C ARG A 70 -8.64 -3.10 -7.57
N MET A 71 -9.27 -2.92 -6.42
CA MET A 71 -9.94 -1.68 -6.09
C MET A 71 -8.90 -0.56 -5.99
N ILE A 72 -9.03 0.46 -6.83
CA ILE A 72 -8.11 1.61 -6.84
C ILE A 72 -8.71 2.87 -6.23
N GLU A 73 -10.04 2.96 -6.12
CA GLU A 73 -10.74 4.12 -5.55
C GLU A 73 -11.69 3.69 -4.44
N ASN A 74 -11.72 4.44 -3.33
CA ASN A 74 -12.70 4.29 -2.26
C ASN A 74 -12.93 5.64 -1.57
N GLN A 75 -14.18 6.07 -1.48
CA GLN A 75 -14.56 7.31 -0.79
C GLN A 75 -14.75 7.13 0.72
N ASN A 76 -14.93 5.89 1.17
CA ASN A 76 -15.20 5.59 2.56
C ASN A 76 -13.90 5.31 3.32
N LEU A 77 -13.82 5.84 4.54
CA LEU A 77 -12.76 5.48 5.47
C LEU A 77 -12.97 4.04 5.93
N ILE A 78 -11.95 3.20 5.78
CA ILE A 78 -12.01 1.78 6.17
C ILE A 78 -11.73 1.66 7.66
N PHE A 79 -10.72 2.40 8.14
CA PHE A 79 -10.46 2.64 9.56
C PHE A 79 -10.66 4.11 9.91
N SER A 80 -10.51 4.49 11.18
CA SER A 80 -10.60 5.90 11.59
C SER A 80 -9.24 6.61 11.73
N PHE A 81 -8.12 5.91 11.51
CA PHE A 81 -6.78 6.40 11.86
C PHE A 81 -5.63 5.86 11.00
N GLY A 82 -5.89 5.11 9.93
CA GLY A 82 -4.83 4.56 9.09
C GLY A 82 -4.08 5.65 8.31
N ALA A 83 -2.87 5.34 7.84
CA ALA A 83 -2.05 6.32 7.12
C ALA A 83 -2.77 6.84 5.86
N SER A 84 -3.40 5.95 5.09
CA SER A 84 -4.21 6.32 3.92
C SER A 84 -5.40 7.19 4.28
N GLU A 85 -6.07 6.93 5.40
CA GLU A 85 -7.21 7.72 5.87
C GLU A 85 -6.79 9.14 6.26
N LEU A 86 -5.66 9.28 6.95
CA LEU A 86 -5.12 10.59 7.31
C LEU A 86 -4.72 11.39 6.07
N LEU A 87 -4.11 10.73 5.07
CA LEU A 87 -3.74 11.35 3.79
C LEU A 87 -4.97 11.72 2.96
N HIS A 88 -5.97 10.84 2.89
CA HIS A 88 -7.25 11.08 2.22
C HIS A 88 -7.91 12.35 2.78
N CYS A 89 -8.06 12.42 4.11
CA CYS A 89 -8.63 13.59 4.78
C CYS A 89 -7.79 14.84 4.51
N SER A 90 -6.46 14.75 4.62
CA SER A 90 -5.54 15.89 4.40
C SER A 90 -5.59 16.44 2.98
N LEU A 91 -5.75 15.57 1.97
CA LEU A 91 -5.98 15.96 0.58
C LEU A 91 -7.35 16.63 0.41
N LYS A 92 -8.43 16.04 0.96
CA LYS A 92 -9.80 16.59 0.85
C LYS A 92 -9.92 18.01 1.41
N ILE A 93 -9.23 18.30 2.52
CA ILE A 93 -9.24 19.64 3.13
C ILE A 93 -8.10 20.55 2.64
N GLY A 94 -7.26 20.06 1.72
CA GLY A 94 -6.21 20.83 1.09
C GLY A 94 -5.05 21.24 2.01
N ILE A 95 -4.73 20.44 3.04
CA ILE A 95 -3.49 20.62 3.83
C ILE A 95 -2.26 20.20 3.01
N ILE A 96 -2.41 19.13 2.22
CA ILE A 96 -1.39 18.61 1.30
C ILE A 96 -1.92 18.66 -0.13
N ASP A 97 -1.02 18.76 -1.10
CA ASP A 97 -1.32 18.81 -2.53
C ASP A 97 -1.28 17.42 -3.18
N VAL A 98 -0.46 16.53 -2.62
CA VAL A 98 -0.20 15.20 -3.18
C VAL A 98 0.24 14.25 -2.08
N ALA A 99 -0.08 12.96 -2.25
CA ALA A 99 0.41 11.90 -1.40
C ALA A 99 1.20 10.86 -2.20
N ILE A 100 2.24 10.34 -1.56
CA ILE A 100 3.12 9.28 -2.07
C ILE A 100 2.95 8.08 -1.15
N ILE A 101 2.43 6.99 -1.71
CA ILE A 101 2.16 5.75 -1.00
C ILE A 101 2.66 4.56 -1.83
N VAL A 102 2.59 3.36 -1.25
CA VAL A 102 2.86 2.12 -1.98
C VAL A 102 1.54 1.56 -2.52
N CYS A 103 1.57 0.86 -3.65
CA CYS A 103 0.47 0.07 -4.18
C CYS A 103 0.98 -1.33 -4.52
N ASP A 104 0.31 -2.38 -4.04
CA ASP A 104 0.55 -3.73 -4.55
C ASP A 104 0.35 -3.76 -6.07
N GLY A 105 1.28 -4.37 -6.79
CA GLY A 105 1.26 -4.40 -8.25
C GLY A 105 1.85 -3.18 -8.95
N ALA A 106 2.18 -2.09 -8.24
CA ALA A 106 2.69 -0.86 -8.86
C ALA A 106 3.85 -0.16 -8.11
N GLY A 107 4.18 -0.58 -6.88
CA GLY A 107 5.31 0.00 -6.14
C GLY A 107 4.99 1.38 -5.59
N THR A 108 5.94 2.32 -5.62
CA THR A 108 5.69 3.71 -5.22
C THR A 108 4.81 4.43 -6.25
N VAL A 109 3.70 4.98 -5.77
CA VAL A 109 2.73 5.75 -6.56
C VAL A 109 2.51 7.13 -5.98
N ILE A 110 2.22 8.10 -6.84
CA ILE A 110 1.94 9.50 -6.49
C ILE A 110 0.57 9.89 -7.02
N SER A 111 -0.31 10.37 -6.15
CA SER A 111 -1.63 10.85 -6.53
C SER A 111 -2.08 12.02 -5.66
N ASN A 112 -2.78 12.98 -6.29
CA ASN A 112 -3.50 14.06 -5.62
C ASN A 112 -5.00 13.73 -5.48
N ASN A 113 -5.45 12.57 -5.95
CA ASN A 113 -6.83 12.13 -5.79
C ASN A 113 -7.01 11.40 -4.45
N PRO A 114 -7.76 11.97 -3.48
CA PRO A 114 -7.94 11.37 -2.17
C PRO A 114 -8.62 9.99 -2.25
N ASP A 115 -9.55 9.78 -3.18
CA ASP A 115 -10.28 8.52 -3.31
C ASP A 115 -9.34 7.41 -3.80
N ILE A 116 -8.34 7.76 -4.64
CA ILE A 116 -7.28 6.84 -5.07
C ILE A 116 -6.39 6.44 -3.88
N ILE A 117 -5.94 7.42 -3.09
CA ILE A 117 -5.08 7.17 -1.93
C ILE A 117 -5.75 6.23 -0.93
N GLN A 118 -7.04 6.42 -0.69
CA GLN A 118 -7.82 5.56 0.21
C GLN A 118 -8.11 4.19 -0.41
N GLY A 119 -8.46 4.12 -1.69
CA GLY A 119 -8.68 2.87 -2.41
C GLY A 119 -7.45 1.98 -2.45
N ILE A 120 -6.27 2.59 -2.61
CA ILE A 120 -4.99 1.88 -2.57
C ILE A 120 -4.63 1.44 -1.16
N GLY A 121 -4.54 2.37 -0.21
CA GLY A 121 -3.92 2.09 1.08
C GLY A 121 -4.82 1.40 2.10
N GLY A 122 -6.15 1.60 2.05
CA GLY A 122 -6.98 1.27 3.21
C GLY A 122 -7.17 -0.22 3.50
N TRP A 123 -7.00 -1.09 2.49
CA TRP A 123 -6.98 -2.56 2.70
C TRP A 123 -5.59 -3.17 2.67
N MET A 124 -4.57 -2.37 2.36
CA MET A 124 -3.21 -2.88 2.25
C MET A 124 -2.59 -3.17 3.62
N SER A 125 -1.71 -4.17 3.62
CA SER A 125 -0.82 -4.46 4.75
C SER A 125 0.57 -3.88 4.48
N GLY A 126 1.54 -4.10 5.36
CA GLY A 126 2.90 -3.61 5.13
C GLY A 126 3.55 -4.33 3.96
N ILE A 127 3.63 -3.71 2.78
CA ILE A 127 4.28 -4.32 1.61
C ILE A 127 5.79 -4.26 1.79
N ILE A 128 6.43 -5.43 1.67
CA ILE A 128 7.89 -5.61 1.71
C ILE A 128 8.45 -5.62 0.29
N LYS A 129 7.78 -6.35 -0.60
CA LYS A 129 8.13 -6.52 -2.01
C LYS A 129 6.85 -6.66 -2.81
N THR A 130 6.85 -6.15 -4.03
CA THR A 130 5.80 -6.36 -5.00
C THR A 130 6.38 -6.51 -6.40
N SER A 131 5.66 -7.20 -7.27
CA SER A 131 5.95 -7.31 -8.70
C SER A 131 4.98 -6.43 -9.50
N PRO A 132 5.33 -5.99 -10.72
CA PRO A 132 4.44 -5.17 -11.54
C PRO A 132 3.24 -5.99 -12.06
N ILE A 133 2.04 -5.41 -11.99
CA ILE A 133 0.82 -5.96 -12.57
C ILE A 133 0.39 -5.03 -13.73
N PRO A 134 0.67 -5.38 -14.99
CA PRO A 134 0.51 -4.45 -16.11
C PRO A 134 -0.89 -3.86 -16.25
N GLY A 135 -1.94 -4.67 -16.13
CA GLY A 135 -3.32 -4.17 -16.26
C GLY A 135 -3.74 -3.23 -15.12
N LEU A 136 -3.19 -3.41 -13.92
CA LEU A 136 -3.37 -2.46 -12.81
C LEU A 136 -2.62 -1.15 -13.09
N ILE A 137 -1.36 -1.24 -13.51
CA ILE A 137 -0.52 -0.08 -13.86
C ILE A 137 -1.23 0.79 -14.90
N THR A 138 -1.78 0.19 -15.97
CA THR A 138 -2.57 0.90 -16.96
C THR A 138 -3.77 1.62 -16.34
N ARG A 139 -4.57 0.92 -15.52
CA ARG A 139 -5.74 1.52 -14.85
C ARG A 139 -5.40 2.69 -13.93
N LEU A 140 -4.28 2.59 -13.21
CA LEU A 140 -3.79 3.67 -12.35
C LEU A 140 -3.40 4.90 -13.18
N LYS A 141 -2.67 4.70 -14.28
CA LYS A 141 -2.27 5.78 -15.19
C LYS A 141 -3.46 6.45 -15.86
N ASP A 142 -4.47 5.68 -16.26
CA ASP A 142 -5.73 6.22 -16.81
C ASP A 142 -6.48 7.11 -15.80
N ARG A 143 -6.20 6.94 -14.50
CA ARG A 143 -6.71 7.79 -13.40
C ARG A 143 -5.73 8.88 -12.97
N GLY A 144 -4.67 9.14 -13.74
CA GLY A 144 -3.70 10.21 -13.49
C GLY A 144 -2.72 9.92 -12.36
N VAL A 145 -2.55 8.66 -11.96
CA VAL A 145 -1.56 8.26 -10.96
C VAL A 145 -0.19 8.16 -11.62
N ASN A 146 0.82 8.79 -11.00
CA ASN A 146 2.21 8.65 -11.44
C ASN A 146 2.85 7.49 -10.68
N ILE A 147 3.70 6.73 -11.37
CA ILE A 147 4.31 5.50 -10.86
C ILE A 147 5.83 5.63 -11.03
N VAL A 148 6.58 5.37 -9.96
CA VAL A 148 8.04 5.57 -9.95
C VAL A 148 8.77 4.60 -10.87
N ASP A 149 8.36 3.33 -10.88
CA ASP A 149 8.97 2.29 -11.69
C ASP A 149 7.91 1.27 -12.14
N GLU A 150 7.41 1.44 -13.36
CA GLU A 150 6.41 0.53 -13.97
C GLU A 150 6.99 -0.85 -14.32
N GLU A 151 8.32 -0.94 -14.48
CA GLU A 151 8.96 -2.18 -14.91
C GLU A 151 9.21 -3.13 -13.74
N THR A 152 9.53 -2.59 -12.56
CA THR A 152 9.89 -3.42 -11.40
C THR A 152 8.92 -3.28 -10.23
N ALA A 153 8.03 -2.28 -10.25
CA ALA A 153 7.19 -1.90 -9.11
C ALA A 153 8.03 -1.62 -7.85
N ALA A 154 9.17 -0.94 -8.04
CA ALA A 154 10.08 -0.60 -6.94
C ALA A 154 9.38 0.25 -5.87
N ILE A 155 9.69 -0.06 -4.61
CA ILE A 155 9.32 0.75 -3.45
C ILE A 155 10.50 1.65 -3.14
N ASP A 156 10.39 2.89 -3.59
CA ASP A 156 11.40 3.93 -3.46
C ASP A 156 10.72 5.26 -3.07
N PRO A 157 10.62 5.58 -1.77
CA PRO A 157 10.01 6.82 -1.32
C PRO A 157 10.83 8.05 -1.70
N VAL A 158 12.16 7.95 -1.82
CA VAL A 158 13.03 9.07 -2.22
C VAL A 158 12.72 9.51 -3.64
N LYS A 159 12.70 8.56 -4.59
CA LYS A 159 12.32 8.86 -5.98
C LYS A 159 10.87 9.30 -6.10
N GLY A 160 9.98 8.79 -5.25
CA GLY A 160 8.60 9.27 -5.18
C GLY A 160 8.52 10.76 -4.85
N VAL A 161 9.29 11.20 -3.84
CA VAL A 161 9.35 12.62 -3.45
C VAL A 161 9.99 13.45 -4.56
N GLN A 162 11.10 13.00 -5.14
CA GLN A 162 11.75 13.70 -6.24
C GLN A 162 10.80 13.90 -7.43
N MET A 163 10.10 12.85 -7.84
CA MET A 163 9.12 12.92 -8.93
C MET A 163 7.98 13.90 -8.60
N ALA A 164 7.49 13.92 -7.35
CA ALA A 164 6.46 14.86 -6.94
C ALA A 164 6.94 16.33 -7.00
N ILE A 165 8.19 16.59 -6.62
CA ILE A 165 8.82 17.92 -6.76
C ILE A 165 8.93 18.31 -8.23
N ASP A 166 9.39 17.40 -9.08
CA ASP A 166 9.56 17.65 -10.53
C ASP A 166 8.22 17.93 -11.22
N LEU A 167 7.13 17.33 -10.72
CA LEU A 167 5.75 17.59 -11.15
C LEU A 167 5.18 18.92 -10.60
N GLY A 168 5.93 19.64 -9.76
CA GLY A 168 5.58 20.96 -9.25
C GLY A 168 4.72 20.97 -7.98
N TYR A 169 4.55 19.82 -7.31
CA TYR A 169 3.86 19.77 -6.02
C TYR A 169 4.70 20.41 -4.92
N LYS A 170 4.05 21.05 -3.93
CA LYS A 170 4.74 21.79 -2.86
C LYS A 170 4.49 21.20 -1.49
N ARG A 171 3.24 20.83 -1.20
CA ARG A 171 2.83 20.24 0.08
C ARG A 171 2.71 18.74 -0.10
N ILE A 172 3.86 18.07 -0.09
CA ILE A 172 3.98 16.64 -0.37
C ILE A 172 3.88 15.86 0.96
N ALA A 173 3.07 14.80 0.98
CA ALA A 173 3.12 13.81 2.05
C ALA A 173 3.61 12.46 1.52
N VAL A 174 4.50 11.81 2.26
CA VAL A 174 5.06 10.50 1.92
C VAL A 174 4.97 9.54 3.10
N THR A 175 4.56 8.31 2.85
CA THR A 175 4.66 7.23 3.85
C THR A 175 5.98 6.48 3.68
N VAL A 176 6.74 6.36 4.76
CA VAL A 176 8.01 5.61 4.79
C VAL A 176 7.89 4.47 5.79
N ALA A 177 8.00 3.23 5.32
CA ALA A 177 8.01 2.07 6.21
C ALA A 177 9.33 1.99 6.98
N GLU A 178 9.33 1.33 8.15
CA GLU A 178 10.50 1.16 9.03
C GLU A 178 11.77 0.71 8.28
N ARG A 179 11.63 -0.23 7.34
CA ARG A 179 12.75 -0.75 6.51
C ARG A 179 13.43 0.30 5.63
N TYR A 180 12.79 1.45 5.43
CA TYR A 180 13.28 2.57 4.63
C TYR A 180 13.54 3.82 5.49
N ILE A 181 13.58 3.69 6.83
CA ILE A 181 13.69 4.84 7.74
C ILE A 181 14.97 5.66 7.53
N SER A 182 16.07 5.01 7.14
CA SER A 182 17.34 5.69 6.82
C SER A 182 17.24 6.60 5.59
N GLN A 183 16.24 6.40 4.73
CA GLN A 183 16.01 7.23 3.55
C GLN A 183 15.35 8.58 3.89
N ILE A 184 14.85 8.76 5.12
CA ILE A 184 14.27 10.03 5.56
C ILE A 184 15.30 11.16 5.45
N ASP A 185 16.58 10.89 5.76
CA ASP A 185 17.65 11.89 5.62
C ASP A 185 17.82 12.34 4.16
N SER A 186 17.75 11.40 3.22
CA SER A 186 17.79 11.72 1.78
C SER A 186 16.56 12.51 1.33
N ILE A 187 15.37 12.19 1.85
CA ILE A 187 14.15 12.96 1.58
C ILE A 187 14.31 14.40 2.07
N ARG A 188 14.87 14.62 3.26
CA ARG A 188 15.10 15.97 3.80
C ARG A 188 16.08 16.79 2.97
N GLN A 189 17.06 16.15 2.35
CA GLN A 189 18.03 16.83 1.48
C GLN A 189 17.40 17.35 0.18
N ILE A 190 16.41 16.63 -0.38
CA ILE A 190 15.73 17.02 -1.62
C ILE A 190 14.55 17.98 -1.40
N GLU A 191 14.02 18.06 -0.18
CA GLU A 191 13.00 19.05 0.21
C GLU A 191 13.54 20.49 0.34
N SER A 192 14.88 20.65 0.37
CA SER A 192 15.57 21.93 0.59
C SER A 192 15.73 22.74 -0.69
#